data_AF-A0A1D7PFT1-F1
#
_entry.id   AF-A0A1D7PFT1-F1
#
_cell.length_a   1.000
_cell.length_b   1.000
_cell.length_c   1.000
_cell.angle_alpha   90.00
_cell.angle_beta   90.00
_cell.angle_gamma   90.00
#
_symmetry.space_group_name_H-M   'P 1'
#
loop_
_entity.id
_entity.type
_entity.pdbx_description
1 polymer ?
#
loop_
_entity_poly.entity_id
_entity_poly.type
_entity_poly.pdbx_seq_one_letter_code
_entity_poly.pdbx_strand_id
1 'polypeptide(L)'
;MNQNTKTIAEAKAQCLNKKDSKQTYVVVEQWLKMFKKWFSPSGKEYTATLPAVEIYSYVAGFNEQGQECYANQKTLANIGMVSDRQVRNIINMFIDMGVLSVEARDGQTSLYKALPFTDAHITPPEDVKTSVNVEQPAPETQEPLEATHSIEQETQAEITEQSDLFTWLISIDSQKPMQEETENFIKRALTSKRIILEDDAFNALMIALRKESEIYDSIPF
;
A
#
# COMPACT_ATOMS: atom_id res chain seq x y z
N MET A 1 -10.78 28.24 5.17
CA MET A 1 -10.09 27.73 3.96
C MET A 1 -10.82 26.49 3.50
N ASN A 2 -11.72 26.63 2.54
CA ASN A 2 -12.34 25.49 1.85
C ASN A 2 -11.50 25.21 0.61
N GLN A 3 -10.49 24.37 0.75
CA GLN A 3 -9.83 23.75 -0.39
C GLN A 3 -10.50 22.37 -0.52
N ASN A 4 -11.23 22.20 -1.61
CA ASN A 4 -11.92 20.96 -1.95
C ASN A 4 -10.86 19.99 -2.50
N THR A 5 -9.92 19.58 -1.65
CA THR A 5 -8.80 18.72 -2.02
C THR A 5 -9.34 17.35 -2.37
N LYS A 6 -9.10 16.89 -3.60
CA LYS A 6 -9.69 15.66 -4.12
C LYS A 6 -8.73 14.47 -4.06
N THR A 7 -7.42 14.73 -3.99
CA THR A 7 -6.40 13.67 -4.04
C THR A 7 -5.38 13.79 -2.92
N ILE A 8 -4.75 12.68 -2.55
CA ILE A 8 -3.68 12.64 -1.55
C ILE A 8 -2.48 13.48 -2.00
N ALA A 9 -2.13 13.44 -3.29
CA ALA A 9 -0.99 14.18 -3.82
C ALA A 9 -1.15 15.70 -3.63
N GLU A 10 -2.35 16.23 -3.91
CA GLU A 10 -2.68 17.64 -3.65
C GLU A 10 -2.63 17.96 -2.15
N ALA A 11 -3.16 17.08 -1.30
CA ALA A 11 -3.16 17.26 0.15
C ALA A 11 -1.74 17.30 0.73
N LYS A 12 -0.88 16.37 0.28
CA LYS A 12 0.55 16.34 0.62
C LYS A 12 1.27 17.60 0.15
N ALA A 13 1.02 18.05 -1.09
CA ALA A 13 1.63 19.27 -1.62
C ALA A 13 1.25 20.53 -0.82
N GLN A 14 0.00 20.61 -0.34
CA GLN A 14 -0.44 21.71 0.54
C GLN A 14 0.18 21.65 1.95
N CYS A 15 0.61 20.45 2.39
CA CYS A 15 1.19 20.22 3.71
C CYS A 15 2.73 20.10 3.71
N LEU A 16 3.41 20.17 2.56
CA LEU A 16 4.88 20.20 2.50
C LEU A 16 5.39 21.46 3.25
N ASN A 17 5.96 21.21 4.43
CA ASN A 17 6.10 22.16 5.53
C ASN A 17 6.95 23.43 5.27
N LYS A 18 6.49 24.57 5.82
CA LYS A 18 7.40 25.49 6.52
C LYS A 18 7.96 24.73 7.73
N LYS A 19 9.23 24.30 7.67
CA LYS A 19 9.92 23.60 8.76
C LYS A 19 9.82 24.40 10.07
N ASP A 20 9.20 23.82 11.09
CA ASP A 20 9.30 24.34 12.46
C ASP A 20 10.40 23.55 13.20
N SER A 21 11.40 24.25 13.71
CA SER A 21 12.69 23.70 14.17
C SER A 21 12.61 22.88 15.47
N LYS A 22 11.41 22.56 15.94
CA LYS A 22 11.14 21.84 17.20
C LYS A 22 10.53 20.46 17.04
N GLN A 23 10.20 20.01 15.83
CA GLN A 23 9.61 18.69 15.63
C GLN A 23 10.67 17.58 15.63
N THR A 24 10.53 16.65 16.57
CA THR A 24 11.39 15.47 16.75
C THR A 24 11.10 14.33 15.77
N TYR A 25 10.05 14.45 14.94
CA TYR A 25 9.68 13.48 13.91
C TYR A 25 9.40 14.21 12.58
N VAL A 26 9.94 13.69 11.47
CA VAL A 26 10.11 14.43 10.21
C VAL A 26 8.84 14.54 9.36
N VAL A 27 7.83 13.69 9.55
CA VAL A 27 6.57 13.82 8.82
C VAL A 27 5.42 13.58 9.78
N VAL A 28 4.66 14.63 9.99
CA VAL A 28 3.31 14.49 10.50
C VAL A 28 2.44 14.41 9.26
N GLU A 29 1.72 13.31 9.04
CA GLU A 29 0.79 13.09 7.93
C GLU A 29 -0.46 13.98 8.09
N GLN A 30 -0.23 15.27 8.36
CA GLN A 30 -1.21 16.31 8.69
C GLN A 30 -2.18 16.55 7.56
N TRP A 31 -1.81 16.21 6.32
CA TRP A 31 -2.71 16.28 5.18
C TRP A 31 -3.92 15.36 5.36
N LEU A 32 -3.83 14.29 6.18
CA LEU A 32 -4.98 13.43 6.50
C LEU A 32 -6.14 14.19 7.14
N LYS A 33 -5.85 15.30 7.86
CA LYS A 33 -6.88 16.14 8.49
C LYS A 33 -7.75 16.90 7.48
N MET A 34 -7.31 16.98 6.22
CA MET A 34 -8.03 17.66 5.15
C MET A 34 -9.26 16.85 4.71
N PHE A 35 -9.25 15.55 4.97
CA PHE A 35 -10.34 14.64 4.65
C PHE A 35 -11.18 14.40 5.89
N LYS A 36 -12.48 14.68 5.81
CA LYS A 36 -13.41 14.46 6.94
C LYS A 36 -13.76 13.00 7.14
N LYS A 37 -13.69 12.21 6.07
CA LYS A 37 -14.12 10.82 6.00
C LYS A 37 -13.02 9.99 5.35
N TRP A 38 -12.90 8.76 5.83
CA TRP A 38 -12.06 7.75 5.22
C TRP A 38 -12.86 6.49 4.93
N PHE A 39 -12.41 5.71 3.97
CA PHE A 39 -13.09 4.51 3.50
C PHE A 39 -12.15 3.32 3.59
N SER A 40 -12.67 2.20 4.08
CA SER A 40 -12.00 0.90 3.98
C SER A 40 -12.17 0.30 2.57
N PRO A 41 -11.36 -0.69 2.18
CA PRO A 41 -11.57 -1.44 0.95
C PRO A 41 -12.95 -2.08 0.82
N SER A 42 -13.61 -2.39 1.95
CA SER A 42 -14.99 -2.91 1.99
C SER A 42 -16.07 -1.86 1.70
N GLY A 43 -15.69 -0.58 1.56
CA GLY A 43 -16.61 0.54 1.39
C GLY A 43 -17.15 1.10 2.71
N LYS A 44 -16.77 0.54 3.86
CA LYS A 44 -17.16 1.09 5.18
C LYS A 44 -16.55 2.47 5.41
N GLU A 45 -17.39 3.40 5.83
CA GLU A 45 -17.01 4.78 6.14
C GLU A 45 -16.55 4.93 7.60
N TYR A 46 -15.48 5.70 7.77
CA TYR A 46 -14.96 6.15 9.05
C TYR A 46 -14.87 7.67 9.10
N THR A 47 -15.10 8.23 10.29
CA THR A 47 -14.88 9.66 10.49
C THR A 47 -13.42 9.89 10.82
N ALA A 48 -12.76 10.76 10.05
CA ALA A 48 -11.40 11.18 10.32
C ALA A 48 -11.38 11.99 11.62
N THR A 49 -10.57 11.56 12.58
CA THR A 49 -10.43 12.24 13.87
C THR A 49 -8.99 12.65 14.09
N LEU A 50 -8.78 13.76 14.83
CA LEU A 50 -7.42 14.22 15.15
C LEU A 50 -6.60 13.16 15.90
N PRO A 51 -7.13 12.44 16.91
CA PRO A 51 -6.41 11.35 17.56
C PRO A 51 -5.95 10.26 16.59
N ALA A 52 -6.78 9.91 15.61
CA ALA A 52 -6.40 8.93 14.60
C ALA A 52 -5.25 9.45 13.72
N VAL A 53 -5.34 10.70 13.25
CA VAL A 53 -4.26 11.32 12.46
C VAL A 53 -2.94 11.37 13.25
N GLU A 54 -2.98 11.71 14.53
CA GLU A 54 -1.79 11.78 15.39
C GLU A 54 -1.17 10.40 15.61
N ILE A 55 -1.98 9.39 15.92
CA ILE A 55 -1.52 8.02 16.12
C ILE A 55 -0.91 7.46 14.83
N TYR A 56 -1.57 7.64 13.68
CA TYR A 56 -1.02 7.17 12.39
C TYR A 56 0.27 7.90 12.03
N SER A 57 0.29 9.24 12.18
CA SER A 57 1.47 10.05 11.90
C SER A 57 2.67 9.66 12.77
N TYR A 58 2.44 9.32 14.03
CA TYR A 58 3.47 8.82 14.92
C TYR A 58 4.10 7.53 14.37
N VAL A 59 3.28 6.54 14.01
CA VAL A 59 3.78 5.27 13.44
C VAL A 59 4.52 5.50 12.12
N ALA A 60 3.88 6.22 11.19
CA ALA A 60 4.43 6.51 9.87
C ALA A 60 5.77 7.25 9.96
N GLY A 61 5.88 8.22 10.87
CA GLY A 61 7.10 8.99 11.08
C GLY A 61 8.30 8.15 11.55
N PHE A 62 8.09 7.08 12.31
CA PHE A 62 9.15 6.11 12.64
C PHE A 62 9.53 5.28 11.41
N ASN A 63 8.54 4.73 10.69
CA ASN A 63 8.80 3.84 9.56
C ASN A 63 9.48 4.56 8.39
N GLU A 64 9.15 5.83 8.12
CA GLU A 64 9.84 6.65 7.11
C GLU A 64 11.31 6.90 7.44
N GLN A 65 11.66 6.93 8.73
CA GLN A 65 13.05 7.03 9.19
C GLN A 65 13.78 5.67 9.15
N GLY A 66 13.14 4.62 8.62
CA GLY A 66 13.65 3.25 8.63
C GLY A 66 13.64 2.61 10.02
N GLN A 67 12.89 3.18 10.97
CA GLN A 67 12.80 2.68 12.34
C GLN A 67 11.53 1.87 12.58
N GLU A 68 11.66 0.88 13.46
CA GLU A 68 10.55 0.08 13.95
C GLU A 68 9.77 0.84 15.03
N CYS A 69 8.43 0.89 14.91
CA CYS A 69 7.58 1.57 15.87
C CYS A 69 7.09 0.59 16.95
N TYR A 70 7.80 0.56 18.09
CA TYR A 70 7.37 -0.19 19.27
C TYR A 70 6.51 0.69 20.18
N ALA A 71 5.25 0.31 20.39
CA ALA A 71 4.35 1.06 21.26
C ALA A 71 3.42 0.14 22.06
N ASN A 72 3.05 0.58 23.26
CA ASN A 72 1.94 -0.01 24.02
C ASN A 72 0.72 0.91 23.94
N GLN A 73 -0.45 0.41 24.37
CA GLN A 73 -1.71 1.18 24.33
C GLN A 73 -1.62 2.51 25.08
N LYS A 74 -0.88 2.58 26.20
CA LYS A 74 -0.71 3.83 26.97
C LYS A 74 0.11 4.88 26.22
N THR A 75 1.16 4.47 25.51
CA THR A 75 1.94 5.36 24.66
C THR A 75 1.06 5.98 23.57
N LEU A 76 0.28 5.15 22.88
CA LEU A 76 -0.64 5.62 21.84
C LEU A 76 -1.80 6.46 22.39
N ALA A 77 -2.27 6.15 23.59
CA ALA A 77 -3.28 6.93 24.31
C ALA A 77 -2.79 8.35 24.60
N ASN A 78 -1.53 8.48 25.04
CA ASN A 78 -0.91 9.79 25.26
C ASN A 78 -0.74 10.57 23.95
N ILE A 79 -0.34 9.90 22.87
CA ILE A 79 -0.15 10.52 21.55
C ILE A 79 -1.47 11.09 21.04
N GLY A 80 -2.53 10.28 21.01
CA GLY A 80 -3.84 10.72 20.52
C GLY A 80 -4.68 11.46 21.56
N MET A 81 -4.18 11.66 22.78
CA MET A 81 -4.91 12.24 23.92
C MET A 81 -6.29 11.58 24.17
N VAL A 82 -6.35 10.25 24.09
CA VAL A 82 -7.57 9.45 24.20
C VAL A 82 -7.40 8.28 25.16
N SER A 83 -8.50 7.63 25.56
CA SER A 83 -8.44 6.43 26.41
C SER A 83 -7.89 5.20 25.66
N ASP A 84 -7.33 4.23 26.38
CA ASP A 84 -6.86 2.95 25.84
C ASP A 84 -7.93 2.21 25.00
N ARG A 85 -9.20 2.34 25.39
CA ARG A 85 -10.32 1.76 24.62
C ARG A 85 -10.46 2.43 23.25
N GLN A 86 -10.35 3.76 23.20
CA GLN A 86 -10.42 4.51 21.95
C GLN A 86 -9.22 4.21 21.06
N VAL A 87 -8.01 4.08 21.64
CA VAL A 87 -6.82 3.62 20.91
C VAL A 87 -7.09 2.30 20.21
N ARG A 88 -7.62 1.30 20.93
CA ARG A 88 -7.93 -0.02 20.35
C ARG A 88 -8.89 0.09 19.17
N ASN A 89 -9.92 0.92 19.28
CA ASN A 89 -10.87 1.15 18.19
C ASN A 89 -10.22 1.82 16.98
N ILE A 90 -9.34 2.81 17.20
CA ILE A 90 -8.58 3.49 16.15
C ILE A 90 -7.63 2.52 15.44
N ILE A 91 -6.91 1.69 16.19
CA ILE A 91 -6.02 0.68 15.62
C ILE A 91 -6.80 -0.34 14.79
N ASN A 92 -7.93 -0.85 15.30
CA ASN A 92 -8.78 -1.76 14.56
C ASN A 92 -9.34 -1.13 13.27
N MET A 93 -9.69 0.16 13.31
CA MET A 93 -10.10 0.91 12.13
C MET A 93 -8.96 0.97 11.09
N PHE A 94 -7.73 1.24 11.50
CA PHE A 94 -6.60 1.28 10.56
C PHE A 94 -6.26 -0.09 9.97
N ILE A 95 -6.38 -1.16 10.75
CA ILE A 95 -6.23 -2.54 10.26
C ILE A 95 -7.33 -2.85 9.24
N ASP A 96 -8.59 -2.51 9.54
CA ASP A 96 -9.73 -2.71 8.63
C ASP A 96 -9.58 -1.92 7.32
N MET A 97 -8.98 -0.74 7.40
CA MET A 97 -8.63 0.04 6.22
C MET A 97 -7.39 -0.48 5.48
N GLY A 98 -6.61 -1.40 6.05
CA GLY A 98 -5.36 -1.89 5.45
C GLY A 98 -4.22 -0.86 5.44
N VAL A 99 -4.32 0.20 6.25
CA VAL A 99 -3.28 1.25 6.37
C VAL A 99 -2.34 1.02 7.55
N LEU A 100 -2.55 -0.04 8.32
CA LEU A 100 -1.69 -0.38 9.46
C LEU A 100 -1.61 -1.89 9.65
N SER A 101 -0.38 -2.39 9.76
CA SER A 101 -0.08 -3.75 10.17
C SER A 101 0.44 -3.75 11.62
N VAL A 102 -0.02 -4.73 12.41
CA VAL A 102 0.30 -4.86 13.83
C VAL A 102 0.78 -6.28 14.13
N GLU A 103 2.01 -6.38 14.63
CA GLU A 103 2.54 -7.61 15.20
C GLU A 103 2.38 -7.56 16.72
N ALA A 104 1.36 -8.24 17.22
CA ALA A 104 1.13 -8.37 18.65
C ALA A 104 2.19 -9.28 19.28
N ARG A 105 2.81 -8.80 20.36
CA ARG A 105 3.76 -9.57 21.17
C ARG A 105 3.20 -9.66 22.59
N ASP A 106 2.84 -10.86 23.01
CA ASP A 106 2.20 -11.09 24.30
C ASP A 106 3.08 -10.59 25.46
N GLY A 107 2.51 -9.73 26.30
CA GLY A 107 3.22 -9.12 27.44
C GLY A 107 4.30 -8.10 27.08
N GLN A 108 4.46 -7.75 25.80
CA GLN A 108 5.45 -6.79 25.30
C GLN A 108 4.79 -5.66 24.50
N THR A 109 5.59 -4.64 24.15
CA THR A 109 5.17 -3.59 23.20
C THR A 109 4.94 -4.19 21.81
N SER A 110 3.77 -3.93 21.24
CA SER A 110 3.46 -4.35 19.87
C SER A 110 4.30 -3.56 18.86
N LEU A 111 4.60 -4.20 17.73
CA LEU A 111 5.30 -3.56 16.62
C LEU A 111 4.26 -3.10 15.58
N TYR A 112 4.33 -1.83 15.22
CA TYR A 112 3.44 -1.19 14.26
C TYR A 112 4.17 -0.85 12.97
N LYS A 113 3.55 -1.15 11.84
CA LYS A 113 4.02 -0.83 10.48
C LYS A 113 2.92 -0.07 9.75
N ALA A 114 3.17 1.19 9.42
CA ALA A 114 2.29 2.01 8.61
C ALA A 114 2.35 1.56 7.14
N LEU A 115 1.18 1.42 6.53
CA LEU A 115 1.00 1.14 5.11
C LEU A 115 0.42 2.39 4.43
N PRO A 116 0.77 2.67 3.17
CA PRO A 116 0.42 3.93 2.55
C PRO A 116 -1.09 4.09 2.37
N PHE A 117 -1.60 5.27 2.74
CA PHE A 117 -2.92 5.69 2.26
C PHE A 117 -2.91 5.85 0.74
N THR A 118 -3.97 5.36 0.11
CA THR A 118 -4.25 5.51 -1.32
C THR A 118 -5.49 6.38 -1.54
N ASP A 119 -5.67 6.94 -2.73
CA ASP A 119 -6.81 7.81 -3.05
C ASP A 119 -8.17 7.12 -2.85
N ALA A 120 -8.22 5.79 -2.89
CA ALA A 120 -9.42 5.01 -2.59
C ALA A 120 -9.89 5.19 -1.13
N HIS A 121 -8.99 5.51 -0.20
CA HIS A 121 -9.34 5.71 1.21
C HIS A 121 -9.97 7.07 1.48
N ILE A 122 -9.90 8.02 0.56
CA ILE A 122 -10.45 9.38 0.72
C ILE A 122 -11.59 9.68 -0.26
N THR A 123 -11.80 8.79 -1.24
CA THR A 123 -12.83 8.90 -2.26
C THR A 123 -14.02 8.01 -1.90
N PRO A 124 -15.25 8.53 -1.85
CA PRO A 124 -16.43 7.70 -1.65
C PRO A 124 -16.54 6.59 -2.70
N PRO A 125 -17.00 5.38 -2.35
CA PRO A 125 -17.16 4.28 -3.31
C PRO A 125 -18.10 4.60 -4.48
N GLU A 126 -19.04 5.54 -4.29
CA GLU A 126 -19.98 5.99 -5.33
C GLU A 126 -19.29 6.82 -6.43
N ASP A 127 -18.24 7.59 -6.08
CA ASP A 127 -17.53 8.47 -7.02
C ASP A 127 -16.51 7.72 -7.89
N VAL A 128 -16.10 6.51 -7.47
CA VAL A 128 -15.18 5.66 -8.25
C VAL A 128 -15.83 5.21 -9.56
N LYS A 129 -17.16 5.03 -9.58
CA LYS A 129 -17.93 4.63 -10.77
C LYS A 129 -18.03 5.73 -11.82
N THR A 130 -17.87 6.99 -11.43
CA THR A 130 -18.10 8.15 -12.31
C THR A 130 -16.86 8.54 -13.13
N SER A 131 -15.69 7.98 -12.81
CA SER A 131 -14.43 8.26 -13.52
C SER A 131 -14.17 7.32 -14.71
N VAL A 132 -15.06 6.35 -14.97
CA VAL A 132 -15.06 5.48 -16.15
C VAL A 132 -16.35 5.73 -16.94
N ASN A 133 -16.56 6.97 -17.40
CA ASN A 133 -17.55 7.22 -18.45
C ASN A 133 -17.10 8.39 -19.32
N VAL A 134 -16.08 8.12 -20.16
CA VAL A 134 -15.94 8.83 -21.43
C VAL A 134 -16.84 8.11 -22.41
N GLU A 135 -18.06 8.62 -22.51
CA GLU A 135 -18.90 8.73 -23.71
C GLU A 135 -18.60 7.76 -24.86
N GLN A 136 -19.37 6.66 -24.93
CA GLN A 136 -19.73 6.02 -26.18
C GLN A 136 -21.22 5.64 -26.13
N PRO A 137 -22.07 6.05 -27.09
CA PRO A 137 -23.51 5.90 -26.98
C PRO A 137 -24.00 4.48 -27.33
N ALA A 138 -24.82 3.94 -26.42
CA ALA A 138 -25.93 2.96 -26.53
C ALA A 138 -25.79 1.68 -27.39
N PRO A 139 -26.05 0.47 -26.81
CA PRO A 139 -26.38 -0.73 -27.57
C PRO A 139 -27.91 -0.93 -27.67
N GLU A 140 -28.45 -1.12 -28.87
CA GLU A 140 -29.77 -1.70 -29.08
C GLU A 140 -29.68 -3.23 -29.12
N THR A 141 -30.33 -3.85 -28.14
CA THR A 141 -31.13 -5.10 -28.13
C THR A 141 -30.91 -6.17 -29.22
N GLN A 142 -30.63 -7.43 -28.83
CA GLN A 142 -31.51 -8.61 -28.97
C GLN A 142 -30.83 -9.95 -28.58
N GLU A 143 -31.43 -10.65 -27.62
CA GLU A 143 -31.26 -12.06 -27.18
C GLU A 143 -32.05 -13.03 -28.10
N PRO A 144 -32.04 -14.39 -27.94
CA PRO A 144 -31.07 -15.34 -27.35
C PRO A 144 -30.93 -16.70 -28.12
N LEU A 145 -30.11 -17.62 -27.55
CA LEU A 145 -30.07 -19.10 -27.71
C LEU A 145 -29.26 -19.70 -28.88
N GLU A 146 -28.14 -20.36 -28.55
CA GLU A 146 -28.08 -21.82 -28.41
C GLU A 146 -26.77 -22.27 -27.74
N ALA A 147 -26.89 -23.23 -26.83
CA ALA A 147 -25.80 -23.79 -26.06
C ALA A 147 -25.01 -24.82 -26.88
N THR A 148 -23.69 -24.69 -26.92
CA THR A 148 -22.81 -25.87 -26.96
C THR A 148 -21.48 -25.57 -26.28
N HIS A 149 -21.07 -26.49 -25.41
CA HIS A 149 -19.80 -26.56 -24.71
C HIS A 149 -18.60 -26.13 -25.55
N SER A 150 -17.69 -25.36 -24.95
CA SER A 150 -16.32 -25.81 -24.68
C SER A 150 -15.60 -24.83 -23.76
N ILE A 151 -14.99 -25.42 -22.74
CA ILE A 151 -13.99 -24.85 -21.83
C ILE A 151 -12.75 -24.51 -22.67
N GLU A 152 -12.13 -23.36 -22.40
CA GLU A 152 -10.74 -22.93 -22.67
C GLU A 152 -10.71 -21.49 -23.19
N GLN A 153 -10.72 -20.52 -22.27
CA GLN A 153 -10.09 -19.21 -22.47
C GLN A 153 -9.52 -18.69 -21.13
N GLU A 154 -8.76 -19.54 -20.44
CA GLU A 154 -7.53 -19.06 -19.80
C GLU A 154 -6.43 -19.16 -20.87
N THR A 155 -5.36 -18.35 -20.77
CA THR A 155 -4.12 -18.47 -21.56
C THR A 155 -3.97 -17.61 -22.84
N GLN A 156 -4.32 -16.31 -22.82
CA GLN A 156 -3.66 -15.39 -23.80
C GLN A 156 -3.53 -13.89 -23.40
N ALA A 157 -3.51 -13.56 -22.10
CA ALA A 157 -3.12 -12.22 -21.64
C ALA A 157 -1.94 -12.23 -20.66
N GLU A 158 -1.67 -13.36 -20.01
CA GLU A 158 -0.66 -13.46 -18.95
C GLU A 158 0.78 -13.73 -19.47
N ILE A 159 0.91 -14.30 -20.67
CA ILE A 159 2.22 -14.69 -21.23
C ILE A 159 3.02 -13.48 -21.73
N THR A 160 2.37 -12.37 -22.10
CA THR A 160 3.08 -11.18 -22.60
C THR A 160 3.70 -10.35 -21.47
N GLU A 161 3.04 -10.26 -20.30
CA GLU A 161 3.60 -9.53 -19.15
C GLU A 161 4.75 -10.29 -18.48
N GLN A 162 4.70 -11.62 -18.45
CA GLN A 162 5.72 -12.42 -17.76
C GLN A 162 7.07 -12.40 -18.50
N SER A 163 7.06 -12.41 -19.84
CA SER A 163 8.28 -12.28 -20.65
C SER A 163 8.89 -10.88 -20.57
N ASP A 164 8.06 -9.84 -20.50
CA ASP A 164 8.51 -8.45 -20.36
C ASP A 164 9.09 -8.17 -18.98
N LEU A 165 8.51 -8.77 -17.94
CA LEU A 165 9.03 -8.72 -16.57
C LEU A 165 10.39 -9.42 -16.48
N PHE A 166 10.53 -10.60 -17.06
CA PHE A 166 11.78 -11.37 -17.06
C PHE A 166 12.91 -10.61 -17.78
N THR A 167 12.63 -10.08 -18.97
CA THR A 167 13.59 -9.28 -19.75
C THR A 167 14.00 -8.01 -19.03
N TRP A 168 13.04 -7.35 -18.37
CA TRP A 168 13.32 -6.17 -17.56
C TRP A 168 14.18 -6.47 -16.33
N LEU A 169 13.94 -7.58 -15.62
CA LEU A 169 14.74 -7.99 -14.48
C LEU A 169 16.19 -8.28 -14.89
N ILE A 170 16.42 -8.91 -16.04
CA ILE A 170 17.76 -9.12 -16.59
C ILE A 170 18.43 -7.77 -16.95
N SER A 171 17.67 -6.81 -17.47
CA SER A 171 18.21 -5.48 -17.82
C SER A 171 18.69 -4.66 -16.62
N ILE A 172 18.07 -4.82 -15.45
CA ILE A 172 18.43 -4.07 -14.24
C ILE A 172 19.55 -4.74 -13.43
N ASP A 173 20.01 -5.92 -13.85
CA ASP A 173 21.06 -6.70 -13.18
C ASP A 173 22.38 -5.91 -13.03
N SER A 174 22.70 -5.11 -14.05
CA SER A 174 23.84 -4.18 -14.04
C SER A 174 23.73 -3.04 -13.02
N GLN A 175 22.55 -2.82 -12.42
CA GLN A 175 22.28 -1.80 -11.41
C GLN A 175 22.27 -2.37 -9.99
N LYS A 176 22.56 -3.67 -9.82
CA LYS A 176 22.59 -4.32 -8.51
C LYS A 176 23.75 -3.76 -7.66
N PRO A 177 23.48 -3.27 -6.44
CA PRO A 177 24.55 -2.85 -5.53
C PRO A 177 25.31 -4.08 -5.01
N MET A 178 26.65 -3.98 -5.01
CA MET A 178 27.59 -5.07 -4.71
C MET A 178 27.43 -5.71 -3.31
N GLN A 179 26.71 -5.04 -2.41
CA GLN A 179 26.52 -5.44 -1.00
C GLN A 179 25.11 -5.96 -0.69
N GLU A 180 24.17 -5.91 -1.66
CA GLU A 180 22.78 -6.33 -1.45
C GLU A 180 22.58 -7.79 -1.88
N GLU A 181 21.90 -8.57 -1.04
CA GLU A 181 21.45 -9.91 -1.39
C GLU A 181 20.51 -9.85 -2.60
N THR A 182 20.70 -10.78 -3.54
CA THR A 182 19.99 -10.79 -4.82
C THR A 182 18.47 -10.85 -4.66
N GLU A 183 18.00 -11.59 -3.66
CA GLU A 183 16.59 -11.72 -3.35
C GLU A 183 15.96 -10.39 -2.92
N ASN A 184 16.65 -9.64 -2.05
CA ASN A 184 16.20 -8.34 -1.56
C ASN A 184 16.20 -7.29 -2.68
N PHE A 185 17.20 -7.33 -3.56
CA PHE A 185 17.25 -6.48 -4.75
C PHE A 185 16.04 -6.71 -5.67
N ILE A 186 15.70 -7.98 -5.97
CA ILE A 186 14.55 -8.33 -6.82
C ILE A 186 13.24 -7.98 -6.12
N LYS A 187 13.08 -8.28 -4.83
CA LYS A 187 11.88 -7.90 -4.05
C LYS A 187 11.66 -6.39 -4.09
N ARG A 188 12.71 -5.59 -3.94
CA ARG A 188 12.65 -4.13 -4.06
C ARG A 188 12.28 -3.69 -5.49
N ALA A 189 12.88 -4.30 -6.50
CA ALA A 189 12.59 -3.99 -7.90
C ALA A 189 11.12 -4.29 -8.25
N LEU A 190 10.61 -5.46 -7.87
CA LEU A 190 9.21 -5.85 -8.04
C LEU A 190 8.27 -4.91 -7.31
N THR A 191 8.61 -4.55 -6.06
CA THR A 191 7.84 -3.57 -5.27
C THR A 191 7.80 -2.19 -5.95
N SER A 192 8.89 -1.76 -6.59
CA SER A 192 8.94 -0.51 -7.36
C SER A 192 7.98 -0.50 -8.55
N LYS A 193 7.75 -1.68 -9.18
CA LYS A 193 6.74 -1.87 -10.22
C LYS A 193 5.36 -2.26 -9.71
N ARG A 194 5.15 -2.28 -8.38
CA ARG A 194 3.92 -2.74 -7.72
C ARG A 194 3.53 -4.18 -8.07
N ILE A 195 4.53 -5.01 -8.36
CA ILE A 195 4.33 -6.44 -8.63
C ILE A 195 4.55 -7.17 -7.30
N ILE A 196 3.50 -7.83 -6.82
CA ILE A 196 3.54 -8.66 -5.62
C ILE A 196 3.41 -10.10 -6.10
N LEU A 197 4.46 -10.88 -5.90
CA LEU A 197 4.46 -12.31 -6.20
C LEU A 197 4.24 -13.08 -4.91
N GLU A 198 3.39 -14.11 -4.97
CA GLU A 198 3.31 -15.11 -3.92
C GLU A 198 4.65 -15.86 -3.81
N ASP A 199 4.96 -16.40 -2.62
CA ASP A 199 6.26 -17.01 -2.34
C ASP A 199 6.63 -18.10 -3.35
N ASP A 200 5.66 -18.92 -3.79
CA ASP A 200 5.88 -19.98 -4.79
C ASP A 200 6.20 -19.41 -6.18
N ALA A 201 5.51 -18.35 -6.60
CA ALA A 201 5.75 -17.68 -7.88
C ALA A 201 7.08 -16.92 -7.88
N PHE A 202 7.45 -16.34 -6.74
CA PHE A 202 8.74 -15.69 -6.53
C PHE A 202 9.88 -16.72 -6.59
N ASN A 203 9.73 -17.86 -5.92
CA ASN A 203 10.72 -18.95 -5.97
C ASN A 203 10.90 -19.50 -7.40
N ALA A 204 9.81 -19.68 -8.15
CA ALA A 204 9.87 -20.08 -9.55
C ALA A 204 10.61 -19.06 -10.43
N LEU A 205 10.37 -17.77 -10.21
CA LEU A 205 11.06 -16.67 -10.89
C LEU A 205 12.57 -16.65 -10.57
N MET A 206 12.93 -16.83 -9.30
CA MET A 206 14.33 -16.90 -8.88
C MET A 206 15.07 -18.09 -9.52
N ILE A 207 14.42 -19.25 -9.63
CA ILE A 207 14.96 -20.43 -10.33
C ILE A 207 15.16 -20.14 -11.81
N ALA A 208 14.22 -19.46 -12.46
CA ALA A 208 14.33 -19.09 -13.87
C ALA A 208 15.46 -18.08 -14.13
N LEU A 209 15.60 -17.05 -13.29
CA LEU A 209 16.67 -16.06 -13.38
C LEU A 209 18.05 -16.69 -13.18
N ARG A 210 18.17 -17.68 -12.27
CA ARG A 210 19.42 -18.42 -12.05
C ARG A 210 19.84 -19.26 -13.26
N LYS A 211 18.90 -19.76 -14.06
CA LYS A 211 19.23 -20.54 -15.27
C LYS A 211 19.76 -19.67 -16.42
N GLU A 212 19.44 -18.38 -16.44
CA GLU A 212 19.76 -17.44 -17.53
C GLU A 212 20.91 -16.47 -17.19
N SER A 213 21.28 -16.31 -15.92
CA SER A 213 22.41 -15.45 -15.50
C SER A 213 23.29 -16.11 -14.45
N GLU A 214 24.60 -16.21 -14.75
CA GLU A 214 25.65 -16.76 -13.87
C GLU A 214 25.86 -15.94 -12.58
N ILE A 215 25.26 -14.75 -12.47
CA ILE A 215 25.42 -13.84 -11.31
C ILE A 215 24.54 -14.30 -10.11
N TYR A 216 23.57 -15.17 -10.34
CA TYR A 216 22.60 -15.66 -9.33
C TYR A 216 23.03 -16.95 -8.61
N ASP A 217 24.25 -17.42 -8.87
CA ASP A 217 24.79 -18.68 -8.31
C ASP A 217 25.21 -18.58 -6.83
N SER A 218 25.19 -17.38 -6.23
CA SER A 218 25.72 -17.13 -4.87
C SER A 218 24.69 -17.13 -3.73
N ILE A 219 23.47 -17.65 -3.92
CA ILE A 219 22.44 -17.71 -2.85
C ILE A 219 22.43 -19.14 -2.25
N PRO A 220 22.77 -19.34 -0.96
CA PRO A 220 22.66 -20.63 -0.31
C PRO A 220 21.19 -20.99 -0.05
N PHE A 221 20.90 -22.30 -0.09
CA PHE A 221 19.58 -22.91 0.14
C PHE A 221 19.05 -22.68 1.56
#